data_AF-A0A2D4MVW9-F1
#
_entry.id   AF-A0A2D4MVW9-F1
#
_cell.length_a   1.000
_cell.length_b   1.000
_cell.length_c   1.000
_cell.angle_alpha   90.00
_cell.angle_beta   90.00
_cell.angle_gamma   90.00
#
_symmetry.space_group_name_H-M   'P 1'
#
loop_
_entity.id
_entity.type
_entity.pdbx_description
1 polymer ?
#
loop_
_entity_poly.entity_id
_entity_poly.type
_entity_poly.pdbx_seq_one_letter_code
_entity_poly.pdbx_strand_id
1 'polypeptide(L)'
;SEASWSVAERHCWVCFATEGDDRSAEWVCPCRCKGSTKWIHQACLQRWLDEKQKGNSIGSVNCPQCGTEYCIVFPKVGPVVYFLQQADRILSKVSPFAAAGIVVGTLYWSAVTYGAVTVMQVVGHKKGLDVMERADPLFLLMGLPTIPVMLVLAKMIRWEDYVL
;
A
#
# COMPACT_ATOMS: atom_id res chain seq x y z
N SER A 1 40.11 0.17 -42.20
CA SER A 1 39.84 -1.11 -41.53
C SER A 1 39.77 -0.86 -40.04
N GLU A 2 38.64 -0.32 -39.58
CA GLU A 2 38.42 -0.02 -38.17
C GLU A 2 37.80 -1.25 -37.53
N ALA A 3 38.61 -2.02 -36.82
CA ALA A 3 38.14 -3.11 -35.98
C ALA A 3 37.42 -2.51 -34.77
N SER A 4 36.11 -2.34 -34.87
CA SER A 4 35.27 -2.10 -33.69
C SER A 4 35.27 -3.37 -32.86
N TRP A 5 36.12 -3.41 -31.83
CA TRP A 5 35.98 -4.38 -30.76
C TRP A 5 34.68 -4.08 -30.04
N SER A 6 33.57 -4.67 -30.49
CA SER A 6 32.33 -4.70 -29.71
C SER A 6 32.63 -5.56 -28.49
N VAL A 7 33.06 -4.93 -27.39
CA VAL A 7 32.95 -5.55 -26.07
C VAL A 7 31.46 -5.87 -25.95
N ALA A 8 31.10 -7.15 -26.06
CA ALA A 8 29.72 -7.56 -26.09
C ALA A 8 29.08 -7.14 -24.75
N GLU A 9 28.33 -6.05 -24.80
CA GLU A 9 27.71 -5.45 -23.63
C GLU A 9 26.77 -6.47 -22.99
N ARG A 10 26.91 -6.62 -21.67
CA ARG A 10 26.06 -7.53 -20.92
C ARG A 10 24.66 -6.92 -20.87
N HIS A 11 23.67 -7.70 -21.26
CA HIS A 11 22.27 -7.32 -21.09
C HIS A 11 21.54 -8.39 -20.28
N CYS A 12 20.64 -7.95 -19.42
CA CYS A 12 19.82 -8.84 -18.62
C CYS A 12 18.74 -9.46 -19.51
N TRP A 13 18.66 -10.77 -19.63
CA TRP A 13 17.65 -11.42 -20.49
C TRP A 13 16.20 -11.30 -19.98
N VAL A 14 16.00 -10.86 -18.72
CA VAL A 14 14.66 -10.66 -18.13
C VAL A 14 14.14 -9.24 -18.35
N CYS A 15 14.95 -8.22 -18.05
CA CYS A 15 14.52 -6.82 -18.17
C CYS A 15 15.09 -6.09 -19.39
N PHE A 16 15.95 -6.75 -20.16
CA PHE A 16 16.64 -6.22 -21.35
C PHE A 16 17.53 -5.00 -21.12
N ALA A 17 17.69 -4.54 -19.88
CA ALA A 17 18.60 -3.46 -19.50
C ALA A 17 20.07 -3.89 -19.70
N THR A 18 20.90 -2.94 -20.10
CA THR A 18 22.34 -3.14 -20.26
C THR A 18 23.13 -2.70 -19.03
N GLU A 19 24.43 -3.03 -18.99
CA GLU A 19 25.34 -2.56 -17.93
C GLU A 19 25.42 -1.03 -17.83
N GLY A 20 25.11 -0.31 -18.91
CA GLY A 20 25.03 1.15 -18.92
C GLY A 20 23.84 1.75 -18.16
N ASP A 21 22.72 1.04 -18.11
CA ASP A 21 21.46 1.52 -17.51
C ASP A 21 21.50 1.51 -15.97
N ASP A 22 22.16 0.50 -15.39
CA ASP A 22 22.34 0.35 -13.94
C ASP A 22 23.72 -0.23 -13.60
N ARG A 23 24.68 0.68 -13.41
CA ARG A 23 26.06 0.34 -13.03
C ARG A 23 26.18 -0.28 -11.63
N SER A 24 25.16 -0.12 -10.78
CA SER A 24 25.15 -0.67 -9.42
C SER A 24 24.54 -2.06 -9.34
N ALA A 25 23.94 -2.55 -10.43
CA ALA A 25 23.31 -3.86 -10.46
C ALA A 25 24.31 -5.00 -10.30
N GLU A 26 23.98 -5.96 -9.44
CA GLU A 26 24.75 -7.20 -9.31
C GLU A 26 24.44 -8.14 -10.48
N TRP A 27 25.44 -8.37 -11.34
CA TRP A 27 25.34 -9.28 -12.47
C TRP A 27 25.77 -10.70 -12.09
N VAL A 28 24.93 -11.68 -12.42
CA VAL A 28 25.21 -13.11 -12.18
C VAL A 28 25.07 -13.92 -13.45
N CYS A 29 25.78 -15.04 -13.49
CA CYS A 29 25.73 -16.02 -14.58
C CYS A 29 25.48 -17.43 -13.99
N PRO A 30 24.23 -17.76 -13.64
CA PRO A 30 23.88 -18.99 -12.92
C PRO A 30 23.84 -20.23 -13.83
N CYS A 31 24.07 -20.09 -15.13
CA CYS A 31 23.96 -21.16 -16.12
C CYS A 31 25.16 -21.19 -17.09
N ARG A 32 25.22 -22.26 -17.88
CA ARG A 32 26.29 -22.48 -18.89
C ARG A 32 25.96 -21.93 -20.28
N CYS A 33 24.98 -21.03 -20.39
CA CYS A 33 24.65 -20.39 -21.67
C CYS A 33 25.83 -19.57 -22.21
N LYS A 34 25.92 -19.46 -23.54
CA LYS A 34 26.97 -18.70 -24.23
C LYS A 34 26.41 -17.36 -24.72
N GLY A 35 27.29 -16.37 -24.87
CA GLY A 35 26.92 -15.03 -25.34
C GLY A 35 26.32 -14.16 -24.24
N SER A 36 25.41 -13.27 -24.63
CA SER A 36 24.79 -12.28 -23.76
C SER A 36 23.62 -12.83 -22.93
N THR A 37 22.96 -13.89 -23.39
CA THR A 37 21.78 -14.50 -22.73
C THR A 37 22.10 -15.19 -21.40
N LYS A 38 23.39 -15.34 -21.05
CA LYS A 38 23.83 -15.90 -19.77
C LYS A 38 23.78 -14.90 -18.61
N TRP A 39 23.72 -13.61 -18.91
CA TRP A 39 23.81 -12.53 -17.93
C TRP A 39 22.41 -12.13 -17.44
N ILE A 40 22.27 -12.00 -16.13
CA ILE A 40 21.04 -11.58 -15.48
C ILE A 40 21.39 -10.80 -14.20
N HIS A 41 20.55 -9.83 -13.83
CA HIS A 41 20.67 -9.20 -12.52
C HIS A 41 20.25 -10.15 -11.39
N GLN A 42 20.94 -10.11 -10.26
CA GLN A 42 20.60 -10.89 -9.07
C GLN A 42 19.12 -10.71 -8.66
N ALA A 43 18.62 -9.48 -8.64
CA ALA A 43 17.23 -9.17 -8.31
C ALA A 43 16.23 -9.71 -9.35
N CYS A 44 16.57 -9.65 -10.64
CA CYS A 44 15.73 -10.20 -11.72
C CYS A 44 15.67 -11.73 -11.64
N LEU A 45 16.79 -12.38 -11.34
CA LEU A 45 16.86 -13.83 -11.16
C LEU A 45 15.99 -14.28 -9.98
N GLN A 46 16.09 -13.59 -8.84
CA GLN A 46 15.29 -13.90 -7.65
C GLN A 46 13.79 -13.82 -7.95
N ARG A 47 13.32 -12.72 -8.56
CA ARG A 47 11.89 -12.56 -8.91
C ARG A 47 11.41 -13.64 -9.88
N TRP A 48 12.21 -13.94 -10.90
CA TRP A 48 11.87 -14.99 -11.87
C TRP A 48 11.80 -16.38 -11.22
N LEU A 49 12.71 -16.69 -10.29
CA LEU A 49 12.68 -17.92 -9.51
C LEU A 49 11.42 -18.00 -8.64
N ASP A 50 11.08 -16.92 -7.93
CA ASP A 50 9.87 -16.86 -7.09
C ASP A 50 8.59 -17.13 -7.91
N GLU A 51 8.50 -16.54 -9.10
CA GLU A 51 7.38 -16.78 -10.04
C GLU A 51 7.32 -18.24 -10.52
N LYS A 52 8.47 -18.86 -10.81
CA LYS A 52 8.53 -20.26 -11.26
C LYS A 52 8.23 -21.24 -10.13
N GLN A 53 8.66 -20.95 -8.92
CA GLN A 53 8.49 -21.84 -7.78
C GLN A 53 7.09 -21.74 -7.17
N LYS A 54 6.32 -20.65 -7.38
CA LYS A 54 4.96 -20.47 -6.83
C LYS A 54 4.82 -20.85 -5.35
N GLY A 55 5.87 -20.64 -4.55
CA GLY A 55 5.93 -20.99 -3.13
C GLY A 55 6.41 -22.42 -2.80
N ASN A 56 6.71 -23.26 -3.79
CA ASN A 56 7.33 -24.57 -3.58
C ASN A 56 8.86 -24.48 -3.65
N SER A 57 9.49 -24.07 -2.55
CA SER A 57 10.95 -23.86 -2.44
C SER A 57 11.80 -25.14 -2.57
N ILE A 58 11.18 -26.32 -2.64
CA ILE A 58 11.83 -27.62 -2.81
C ILE A 58 12.05 -27.96 -4.29
N GLY A 59 11.33 -27.31 -5.20
CA GLY A 59 11.46 -27.57 -6.64
C GLY A 59 12.78 -27.04 -7.20
N SER A 60 13.54 -27.92 -7.85
CA SER A 60 14.68 -27.51 -8.66
C SER A 60 14.19 -26.70 -9.86
N VAL A 61 14.85 -25.57 -10.13
CA VAL A 61 14.54 -24.74 -11.29
C VAL A 61 15.69 -24.86 -12.28
N ASN A 62 15.39 -25.27 -13.49
CA ASN A 62 16.37 -25.40 -14.56
C ASN A 62 16.33 -24.18 -15.48
N CYS A 63 17.49 -23.82 -16.02
CA CYS A 63 17.59 -22.85 -17.10
C CYS A 63 16.79 -23.35 -18.32
N PRO A 64 15.86 -22.54 -18.87
CA PRO A 64 15.03 -22.94 -20.01
C PRO A 64 15.83 -23.10 -21.32
N GLN A 65 17.02 -22.53 -21.39
CA GLN A 65 17.87 -22.56 -22.59
C GLN A 65 18.84 -23.75 -22.58
N CYS A 66 19.58 -23.95 -21.48
CA CYS A 66 20.64 -24.97 -21.42
C CYS A 66 20.35 -26.12 -20.44
N GLY A 67 19.20 -26.11 -19.76
CA GLY A 67 18.80 -27.16 -18.81
C GLY A 67 19.60 -27.21 -17.51
N THR A 68 20.59 -26.32 -17.31
CA THR A 68 21.40 -26.27 -16.09
C THR A 68 20.52 -25.97 -14.87
N GLU A 69 20.59 -26.82 -13.86
CA GLU A 69 19.89 -26.63 -12.59
C GLU A 69 20.47 -25.43 -11.82
N TYR A 70 19.59 -24.57 -11.32
CA TYR A 70 19.97 -23.42 -10.51
C TYR A 70 20.18 -23.83 -9.05
N CYS A 71 21.40 -23.66 -8.55
CA CYS A 71 21.73 -23.85 -7.14
C CYS A 71 21.32 -22.61 -6.32
N ILE A 72 20.14 -22.65 -5.71
CA ILE A 72 19.63 -21.55 -4.89
C ILE A 72 20.11 -21.72 -3.45
N VAL A 73 21.06 -20.89 -3.02
CA VAL A 73 21.48 -20.82 -1.63
C VAL A 73 20.76 -19.66 -0.97
N PHE A 74 19.76 -19.96 -0.15
CA PHE A 74 19.07 -18.92 0.62
C PHE A 74 19.99 -18.41 1.74
N PRO A 75 20.25 -17.09 1.83
CA PRO A 75 20.95 -16.54 2.98
C PRO A 75 20.13 -16.82 4.24
N LYS A 76 20.80 -17.08 5.36
CA LYS A 76 20.13 -17.21 6.66
C LYS A 76 19.51 -15.86 6.99
N VAL A 77 18.21 -15.72 6.72
CA VAL A 77 17.46 -14.52 7.09
C VAL A 77 17.50 -14.41 8.62
N GLY A 78 18.14 -13.35 9.12
CA GLY A 78 18.23 -13.13 10.56
C GLY A 78 16.84 -12.93 11.17
N PRO A 79 16.64 -13.18 12.48
CA PRO A 79 15.35 -13.02 13.14
C PRO A 79 14.72 -11.64 12.90
N VAL A 80 15.55 -10.59 12.86
CA VAL A 80 15.13 -9.19 12.65
C VAL A 80 14.42 -9.00 11.31
N VAL A 81 14.92 -9.58 10.22
CA VAL A 81 14.33 -9.43 8.88
C VAL A 81 12.97 -10.13 8.81
N TYR A 82 12.84 -11.28 9.47
CA TYR A 82 11.57 -11.99 9.60
C TYR A 82 10.52 -11.17 10.36
N PHE A 83 10.90 -10.58 11.49
CA PHE A 83 10.02 -9.69 12.26
C PHE A 83 9.58 -8.47 11.45
N LEU A 84 10.50 -7.84 10.71
CA LEU A 84 10.19 -6.69 9.87
C LEU A 84 9.23 -7.04 8.72
N GLN A 85 9.44 -8.18 8.04
CA GLN A 85 8.50 -8.64 7.01
C GLN A 85 7.12 -8.98 7.58
N GLN A 86 7.06 -9.54 8.79
CA GLN A 86 5.81 -9.82 9.46
C GLN A 86 5.07 -8.53 9.83
N ALA A 87 5.79 -7.53 10.34
CA ALA A 87 5.24 -6.21 10.65
C ALA A 87 4.72 -5.51 9.39
N ASP A 88 5.50 -5.49 8.30
CA ASP A 88 5.11 -4.89 7.02
C ASP A 88 3.87 -5.55 6.40
N ARG A 89 3.78 -6.88 6.47
CA ARG A 89 2.60 -7.64 6.03
C ARG A 89 1.35 -7.35 6.87
N ILE A 90 1.52 -7.11 8.17
CA ILE A 90 0.40 -6.72 9.05
C ILE A 90 0.01 -5.27 8.74
N LEU A 91 0.98 -4.36 8.67
CA LEU A 91 0.74 -2.94 8.40
C LEU A 91 0.04 -2.73 7.06
N SER A 92 0.48 -3.40 6.00
CA SER A 92 -0.16 -3.30 4.66
C SER A 92 -1.60 -3.78 4.66
N LYS A 93 -1.94 -4.82 5.44
CA LYS A 93 -3.33 -5.28 5.59
C LYS A 93 -4.17 -4.36 6.47
N VAL A 94 -3.60 -3.81 7.54
CA VAL A 94 -4.31 -2.97 8.51
C VAL A 94 -4.44 -1.52 8.04
N SER A 95 -3.53 -1.04 7.20
CA SER A 95 -3.49 0.32 6.65
C SER A 95 -4.82 0.83 6.08
N PRO A 96 -5.50 0.11 5.15
CA PRO A 96 -6.76 0.61 4.59
C PRO A 96 -7.87 0.71 5.65
N PHE A 97 -7.91 -0.21 6.63
CA PHE A 97 -8.89 -0.17 7.71
C PHE A 97 -8.59 0.94 8.72
N ALA A 98 -7.32 1.13 9.07
CA ALA A 98 -6.89 2.21 9.96
C ALA A 98 -7.18 3.58 9.32
N ALA A 99 -6.85 3.76 8.04
CA ALA A 99 -7.15 4.98 7.30
C ALA A 99 -8.66 5.26 7.26
N ALA A 100 -9.48 4.26 6.92
CA ALA A 100 -10.93 4.39 6.93
C ALA A 100 -11.47 4.74 8.32
N GLY A 101 -10.97 4.08 9.38
CA GLY A 101 -11.35 4.36 10.76
C GLY A 101 -11.00 5.79 11.20
N ILE A 102 -9.81 6.28 10.84
CA ILE A 102 -9.38 7.66 11.11
C ILE A 102 -10.28 8.67 10.40
N VAL A 103 -10.61 8.43 9.13
CA VAL A 103 -11.49 9.32 8.36
C VAL A 103 -12.90 9.34 8.96
N VAL A 104 -13.50 8.18 9.23
CA VAL A 104 -14.84 8.11 9.82
C VAL A 104 -14.86 8.73 11.22
N GLY A 105 -13.83 8.46 12.03
CA GLY A 105 -13.70 9.03 13.37
C GLY A 105 -13.58 10.55 13.37
N THR A 106 -12.77 11.11 12.48
CA THR A 106 -12.61 12.58 12.36
C THR A 106 -13.88 13.26 11.86
N LEU A 107 -14.55 12.68 10.85
CA LEU A 107 -15.85 13.16 10.36
C LEU A 107 -16.91 13.14 11.47
N TYR A 108 -17.01 12.02 12.20
CA TYR A 108 -17.95 11.88 13.30
C TYR A 108 -17.69 12.90 14.42
N TRP A 109 -16.43 13.04 14.86
CA TRP A 109 -16.07 13.99 15.91
C TRP A 109 -16.36 15.44 15.51
N SER A 110 -16.09 15.78 14.24
CA SER A 110 -16.41 17.10 13.71
C SER A 110 -17.92 17.37 13.70
N ALA A 111 -18.75 16.39 13.33
CA ALA A 111 -20.21 16.52 13.33
C ALA A 111 -20.77 16.69 14.75
N VAL A 112 -20.26 15.91 15.72
CA VAL A 112 -20.61 16.06 17.15
C VAL A 112 -20.26 17.46 17.64
N THR A 113 -19.05 17.94 17.34
CA THR A 113 -18.58 19.28 17.76
C THR A 113 -19.46 20.38 17.14
N TYR A 114 -19.78 20.28 15.86
CA TYR A 114 -20.64 21.23 15.18
C TYR A 114 -22.07 21.26 15.76
N GLY A 115 -22.64 20.09 16.06
CA GLY A 115 -23.93 19.99 16.74
C GLY A 115 -23.92 20.70 18.09
N ALA A 116 -22.84 20.53 18.87
CA ALA A 116 -22.71 21.14 20.19
C ALA A 116 -22.64 22.67 20.08
N VAL A 117 -21.83 23.18 19.16
CA VAL A 117 -21.73 24.63 18.89
C VAL A 117 -23.09 25.20 18.46
N THR A 118 -23.82 24.49 17.60
CA THR A 118 -25.14 24.94 17.13
C THR A 118 -26.14 25.04 18.28
N VAL A 119 -26.19 24.05 19.18
CA VAL A 119 -27.05 24.08 20.37
C VAL A 119 -26.67 25.24 21.29
N MET A 120 -25.37 25.45 21.53
CA MET A 120 -24.88 26.55 22.36
C MET A 120 -25.23 27.93 21.77
N GLN A 121 -25.20 28.07 20.44
CA GLN A 121 -25.54 29.31 19.74
C GLN A 121 -27.05 29.62 19.77
N VAL A 122 -27.92 28.61 19.61
CA VAL A 122 -29.38 28.81 19.54
C VAL A 122 -30.01 28.99 20.93
N VAL A 123 -29.61 28.16 21.90
CA VAL A 123 -30.20 28.15 23.25
C VAL A 123 -29.54 29.19 24.17
N GLY A 124 -28.33 29.62 23.80
CA GLY A 124 -27.48 30.51 24.59
C GLY A 124 -26.58 29.75 25.56
N HIS A 125 -25.36 30.26 25.79
CA HIS A 125 -24.26 29.51 26.40
C HIS A 125 -24.59 28.84 27.74
N LYS A 126 -25.22 29.56 28.68
CA LYS A 126 -25.52 29.04 30.03
C LYS A 126 -26.63 27.98 30.03
N LYS A 127 -27.67 28.18 29.22
CA LYS A 127 -28.81 27.25 29.12
C LYS A 127 -28.46 26.05 28.24
N GLY A 128 -27.69 26.24 27.18
CA GLY A 128 -27.21 25.16 26.31
C GLY A 128 -26.30 24.18 27.05
N LEU A 129 -25.43 24.68 27.93
CA LEU A 129 -24.56 23.84 28.74
C LEU A 129 -25.34 23.02 29.80
N ASP A 130 -26.30 23.63 30.49
CA ASP A 130 -27.20 22.94 31.44
C ASP A 130 -28.09 21.89 30.73
N VAL A 131 -28.55 22.17 29.51
CA VAL A 131 -29.31 21.21 28.68
C VAL A 131 -28.44 20.06 28.21
N MET A 132 -27.19 20.31 27.81
CA MET A 132 -26.26 19.24 27.43
C MET A 132 -25.85 18.40 28.64
N GLU A 133 -25.58 19.00 29.79
CA GLU A 133 -25.16 18.28 31.01
C GLU A 133 -26.27 17.38 31.57
N ARG A 134 -27.55 17.78 31.43
CA ARG A 134 -28.70 16.98 31.87
C ARG A 134 -29.17 15.94 30.85
N ALA A 135 -28.73 16.02 29.60
CA ALA A 135 -29.12 15.07 28.58
C ALA A 135 -28.34 13.75 28.72
N ASP A 136 -28.99 12.63 28.39
CA ASP A 136 -28.32 11.33 28.40
C ASP A 136 -27.10 11.33 27.45
N PRO A 137 -25.96 10.78 27.88
CA PRO A 137 -24.72 10.80 27.09
C PRO A 137 -24.88 10.07 25.75
N LEU A 138 -25.71 9.02 25.68
CA LEU A 138 -26.04 8.32 24.44
C LEU A 138 -26.88 9.18 23.48
N PHE A 139 -27.79 10.00 24.02
CA PHE A 139 -28.61 10.90 23.23
C PHE A 139 -27.78 12.05 22.66
N LEU A 140 -26.81 12.58 23.40
CA LEU A 140 -25.86 13.57 22.87
C LEU A 140 -24.99 12.97 21.76
N LEU A 141 -24.46 11.76 21.99
CA LEU A 141 -23.58 11.07 21.05
C LEU A 141 -24.26 10.79 19.70
N MET A 142 -25.53 10.36 19.69
CA MET A 142 -26.28 10.19 18.44
C MET A 142 -26.93 11.48 17.93
N GLY A 143 -27.42 12.36 18.82
CA GLY A 143 -28.25 13.51 18.46
C GLY A 143 -27.46 14.69 17.90
N LEU A 144 -26.32 15.03 18.48
CA LEU A 144 -25.47 16.14 18.02
C LEU A 144 -25.05 16.03 16.54
N PRO A 145 -24.55 14.88 16.04
CA PRO A 145 -24.15 14.74 14.64
C PRO A 145 -25.34 14.66 13.67
N THR A 146 -26.58 14.43 14.13
CA THR A 146 -27.75 14.47 13.24
C THR A 146 -28.12 15.88 12.80
N ILE A 147 -27.79 16.90 13.59
CA ILE A 147 -28.04 18.31 13.26
C ILE A 147 -27.34 18.72 11.95
N PRO A 148 -26.01 18.57 11.79
CA PRO A 148 -25.34 18.87 10.53
C PRO A 148 -25.79 17.95 9.39
N VAL A 149 -26.07 16.67 9.66
CA VAL A 149 -26.58 15.74 8.62
C VAL A 149 -27.93 16.22 8.08
N MET A 150 -28.85 16.61 8.96
CA MET A 150 -30.15 17.15 8.58
C MET A 150 -30.03 18.48 7.85
N LEU A 151 -29.09 19.36 8.25
CA LEU A 151 -28.83 20.62 7.54
C LEU A 151 -28.28 20.38 6.12
N VAL A 152 -27.38 19.43 5.94
CA VAL A 152 -26.85 19.04 4.62
C VAL A 152 -27.94 18.40 3.77
N LEU A 153 -28.72 17.47 4.32
CA LEU A 153 -29.85 16.84 3.62
C LEU A 153 -30.92 17.86 3.23
N ALA A 154 -31.27 18.79 4.12
CA ALA A 154 -32.21 19.87 3.85
C ALA A 154 -31.74 20.79 2.71
N LYS A 155 -30.43 21.03 2.60
CA LYS A 155 -29.82 21.78 1.49
C LYS A 155 -29.70 20.98 0.20
N MET A 156 -29.54 19.66 0.26
CA MET A 156 -29.46 18.79 -0.92
C MET A 156 -30.83 18.55 -1.56
N ILE A 157 -31.91 18.67 -0.80
CA ILE A 157 -33.27 18.64 -1.34
C ILE A 157 -33.53 19.98 -2.03
N ARG A 158 -33.73 19.96 -3.36
CA ARG A 158 -34.13 21.14 -4.14
C ARG A 158 -35.57 21.52 -3.84
N TRP A 159 -35.77 22.22 -2.72
CA TRP A 159 -37.07 22.78 -2.32
C TRP A 159 -37.65 23.74 -3.37
N GLU A 160 -36.81 24.29 -4.25
CA GLU A 160 -37.23 25.17 -5.35
C GLU A 160 -38.18 24.49 -6.35
N ASP A 161 -38.05 23.16 -6.58
CA ASP A 161 -38.90 22.45 -7.55
C ASP A 161 -40.27 22.04 -6.96
N TYR A 162 -40.46 22.14 -5.64
CA TYR A 162 -41.69 21.75 -4.94
C TYR A 162 -42.61 22.92 -4.54
N VAL A 163 -42.10 24.15 -4.59
CA VAL A 163 -42.80 25.36 -4.10
C VAL A 163 -43.30 26.27 -5.25
N LEU A 164 -43.05 25.91 -6.52
CA LEU A 164 -43.56 26.60 -7.72
C LEU A 164 -44.68 25.80 -8.41
#